data_AF-A0A7W9E0P2-F1
#
_entry.id   AF-A0A7W9E0P2-F1
#
_cell.length_a   1.000
_cell.length_b   1.000
_cell.length_c   1.000
_cell.angle_alpha   90.00
_cell.angle_beta   90.00
_cell.angle_gamma   90.00
#
_symmetry.space_group_name_H-M   'P 1'
#
loop_
_entity.id
_entity.type
_entity.pdbx_description
1 polymer ?
#
loop_
_entity_poly.entity_id
_entity_poly.type
_entity_poly.pdbx_seq_one_letter_code
_entity_poly.pdbx_strand_id
1 'polypeptide(L)'
;MRSITGYHFWIFEARAAILKLLDQAVNDTNAQVRVTVYDLNEPEIVKRLVKLKTWLKIIIDDSGSHGDPDYASGFAATGSAHWNDLHLPNVKAKIGFSPHNADNALLQDIAKDIAQTTSTLLYSLAFLYQTPGVIINSIKKETEDHNIFVYGISDKSVGGLDLQKPDGDPPVVFPARLLTNLPEPFKTEASDGGGIRMHHKFVVIDFDKPTARVYMGSYNFSSAADLHNGENLLLIQDRRVAVSYMIEALAMFDHYEFRDVQQKSAAADHKLYLQLPPAKPGELPWWSGSYTNPQKIRDRELFSKK
;
A
#
# COMPACT_ATOMS: atom_id res chain seq x y z
N MET A 1 -21.30 14.08 -8.08
CA MET A 1 -20.05 13.66 -7.40
C MET A 1 -19.96 12.15 -7.60
N ARG A 2 -19.12 11.68 -8.54
CA ARG A 2 -18.99 10.25 -8.83
C ARG A 2 -18.16 9.65 -7.70
N SER A 3 -18.73 8.75 -6.91
CA SER A 3 -18.03 8.05 -5.85
C SER A 3 -17.06 7.06 -6.49
N ILE A 4 -15.78 7.39 -6.42
CA ILE A 4 -14.67 6.56 -6.90
C ILE A 4 -14.11 5.85 -5.67
N THR A 5 -14.26 4.54 -5.59
CA THR A 5 -13.83 3.72 -4.43
C THR A 5 -12.55 2.96 -4.72
N GLY A 6 -11.53 3.23 -3.90
CA GLY A 6 -10.62 2.24 -3.28
C GLY A 6 -9.59 1.49 -4.13
N TYR A 7 -9.79 1.34 -5.44
CA TYR A 7 -8.86 0.62 -6.34
C TYR A 7 -8.15 1.53 -7.36
N HIS A 8 -8.43 2.83 -7.31
CA HIS A 8 -8.35 3.67 -8.51
C HIS A 8 -7.00 4.31 -8.80
N PHE A 9 -6.19 4.64 -7.79
CA PHE A 9 -5.10 5.58 -8.04
C PHE A 9 -3.90 4.91 -8.71
N TRP A 10 -3.41 3.81 -8.15
CA TRP A 10 -2.28 3.11 -8.77
C TRP A 10 -2.67 2.22 -9.94
N ILE A 11 -3.81 1.53 -9.95
CA ILE A 11 -4.05 0.50 -10.98
C ILE A 11 -4.24 1.10 -12.37
N PHE A 12 -5.01 2.19 -12.54
CA PHE A 12 -5.19 2.79 -13.87
C PHE A 12 -3.97 3.57 -14.34
N GLU A 13 -3.36 4.35 -13.44
CA GLU A 13 -2.15 5.11 -13.77
C GLU A 13 -0.95 4.19 -13.99
N ALA A 14 -0.77 3.16 -13.15
CA ALA A 14 0.27 2.16 -13.34
C ALA A 14 0.01 1.32 -14.58
N ARG A 15 -1.25 0.94 -14.90
CA ARG A 15 -1.55 0.26 -16.16
C ARG A 15 -1.16 1.11 -17.35
N ALA A 16 -1.56 2.38 -17.39
CA ALA A 16 -1.17 3.30 -18.46
C ALA A 16 0.35 3.47 -18.54
N ALA A 17 1.04 3.59 -17.40
CA ALA A 17 2.50 3.71 -17.32
C ALA A 17 3.21 2.43 -17.79
N ILE A 18 2.73 1.25 -17.40
CA ILE A 18 3.24 -0.07 -17.84
C ILE A 18 3.08 -0.20 -19.34
N LEU A 19 1.89 0.09 -19.89
CA LEU A 19 1.65 0.02 -21.32
C LEU A 19 2.56 0.98 -22.08
N LYS A 20 2.72 2.22 -21.60
CA LYS A 20 3.64 3.21 -22.19
C LYS A 20 5.10 2.75 -22.12
N LEU A 21 5.54 2.20 -20.99
CA LEU A 21 6.89 1.68 -20.81
C LEU A 21 7.17 0.51 -21.76
N LEU A 22 6.21 -0.41 -21.90
CA LEU A 22 6.31 -1.53 -22.83
C LEU A 22 6.31 -1.05 -24.28
N ASP A 23 5.51 -0.03 -24.63
CA ASP A 23 5.54 0.59 -25.96
C ASP A 23 6.89 1.25 -26.24
N GLN A 24 7.52 1.90 -25.26
CA GLN A 24 8.88 2.42 -25.38
C GLN A 24 9.90 1.30 -25.59
N ALA A 25 9.84 0.24 -24.79
CA ALA A 25 10.76 -0.89 -24.88
C ALA A 25 10.64 -1.63 -26.22
N VAL A 26 9.44 -1.77 -26.77
CA VAL A 26 9.22 -2.37 -28.10
C VAL A 26 9.89 -1.56 -29.22
N ASN A 27 10.02 -0.24 -29.04
CA ASN A 27 10.63 0.66 -30.03
C ASN A 27 12.13 0.91 -29.79
N ASP A 28 12.72 0.34 -28.74
CA ASP A 28 14.14 0.47 -28.41
C ASP A 28 14.88 -0.83 -28.71
N THR A 29 15.75 -0.82 -29.72
CA THR A 29 16.52 -1.99 -30.15
C THR A 29 17.59 -2.43 -29.15
N ASN A 30 17.86 -1.64 -28.11
CA ASN A 30 18.81 -1.95 -27.04
C ASN A 30 18.12 -2.33 -25.72
N ALA A 31 16.79 -2.30 -25.67
CA ALA A 31 16.06 -2.60 -24.45
C ALA A 31 16.28 -4.06 -24.01
N GLN A 32 16.50 -4.26 -22.72
CA GLN A 32 16.36 -5.57 -22.07
C GLN A 32 15.16 -5.49 -21.14
N VAL A 33 14.16 -6.35 -21.38
CA VAL A 33 12.94 -6.36 -20.58
C VAL A 33 12.91 -7.64 -19.76
N ARG A 34 12.77 -7.49 -18.44
CA ARG A 34 12.65 -8.60 -17.49
C ARG A 34 11.37 -8.45 -16.71
N VAL A 35 10.57 -9.50 -16.66
CA VAL A 35 9.21 -9.47 -16.13
C VAL A 35 8.98 -10.67 -15.22
N THR A 36 8.41 -10.42 -14.04
CA THR A 36 7.85 -11.44 -13.18
C THR A 36 6.36 -11.15 -13.06
N VAL A 37 5.52 -12.10 -13.41
CA VAL A 37 4.06 -11.93 -13.47
C VAL A 37 3.36 -13.15 -12.89
N TYR A 38 2.25 -12.88 -12.24
CA TYR A 38 1.32 -13.87 -11.69
C TYR A 38 -0.02 -13.71 -12.39
N ASP A 39 -0.65 -14.82 -12.77
CA ASP A 39 -1.97 -14.83 -13.45
C ASP A 39 -2.02 -13.83 -14.63
N LEU A 40 -1.01 -13.87 -15.51
CA LEU A 40 -0.89 -12.94 -16.62
C LEU A 40 -2.00 -13.16 -17.64
N ASN A 41 -3.07 -12.36 -17.53
CA ASN A 41 -4.23 -12.44 -18.42
C ASN A 41 -4.60 -11.10 -19.09
N GLU A 42 -3.86 -10.01 -18.84
CA GLU A 42 -4.09 -8.69 -19.47
C GLU A 42 -3.67 -8.66 -20.95
N PRO A 43 -4.61 -8.66 -21.92
CA PRO A 43 -4.28 -8.89 -23.33
C PRO A 43 -3.35 -7.82 -23.92
N GLU A 44 -3.49 -6.57 -23.49
CA GLU A 44 -2.68 -5.45 -23.98
C GLU A 44 -1.24 -5.50 -23.47
N ILE A 45 -1.00 -6.06 -22.29
CA ILE A 45 0.33 -6.31 -21.74
C ILE A 45 0.96 -7.49 -22.50
N VAL A 46 0.24 -8.62 -22.60
CA VAL A 46 0.70 -9.83 -23.32
C VAL A 46 1.10 -9.48 -24.75
N LYS A 47 0.26 -8.74 -25.48
CA LYS A 47 0.52 -8.33 -26.87
C LYS A 47 1.83 -7.56 -27.03
N ARG A 48 2.20 -6.72 -26.06
CA ARG A 48 3.45 -5.96 -26.08
C ARG A 48 4.64 -6.81 -25.69
N LEU A 49 4.49 -7.66 -24.68
CA LEU A 49 5.52 -8.62 -24.27
C LEU A 49 5.93 -9.54 -25.43
N VAL A 50 4.96 -10.06 -26.18
CA VAL A 50 5.21 -10.89 -27.38
C VAL A 50 6.05 -10.16 -28.44
N LYS A 51 5.88 -8.85 -28.61
CA LYS A 51 6.63 -8.05 -29.60
C LYS A 51 8.13 -7.94 -29.28
N LEU A 52 8.51 -8.09 -28.01
CA LEU A 52 9.91 -7.98 -27.57
C LEU A 52 10.78 -9.17 -27.99
N LYS A 53 10.17 -10.32 -28.35
CA LYS A 53 10.86 -11.52 -28.83
C LYS A 53 12.04 -11.91 -27.94
N THR A 54 13.27 -11.90 -28.45
CA THR A 54 14.49 -12.31 -27.76
C THR A 54 14.97 -11.30 -26.71
N TRP A 55 14.38 -10.10 -26.64
CA TRP A 55 14.71 -9.08 -25.64
C TRP A 55 13.92 -9.23 -24.33
N LEU A 56 12.91 -10.11 -24.31
CA LEU A 56 12.14 -10.44 -23.12
C LEU A 56 12.74 -11.63 -22.38
N LYS A 57 12.92 -11.47 -21.07
CA LYS A 57 13.02 -12.58 -20.11
C LYS A 57 11.82 -12.51 -19.19
N ILE A 58 11.07 -13.59 -19.07
CA ILE A 58 9.83 -13.59 -18.29
C ILE A 58 9.74 -14.82 -17.40
N ILE A 59 9.29 -14.61 -16.17
CA ILE A 59 8.84 -15.65 -15.24
C ILE A 59 7.33 -15.48 -15.12
N ILE A 60 6.58 -16.54 -15.42
CA ILE A 60 5.12 -16.57 -15.35
C ILE A 60 4.75 -17.63 -14.33
N ASP A 61 3.98 -17.21 -13.33
CA ASP A 61 3.33 -18.11 -12.38
C ASP A 61 1.84 -18.24 -12.75
N ASP A 62 1.34 -19.49 -12.77
CA ASP A 62 -0.08 -19.79 -12.92
C ASP A 62 -0.65 -20.21 -11.57
N SER A 63 -1.85 -19.73 -11.24
CA SER A 63 -2.45 -19.87 -9.90
C SER A 63 -2.93 -21.30 -9.58
N GLY A 64 -2.38 -22.34 -10.23
CA GLY A 64 -2.70 -23.74 -9.95
C GLY A 64 -2.29 -24.14 -8.52
N SER A 65 -2.84 -25.26 -8.02
CA SER A 65 -2.32 -25.89 -6.80
C SER A 65 -0.87 -26.29 -7.05
N HIS A 66 0.08 -25.58 -6.46
CA HIS A 66 1.50 -25.88 -6.62
C HIS A 66 1.77 -27.37 -6.29
N GLY A 67 2.52 -28.04 -7.17
CA GLY A 67 3.05 -29.38 -6.92
C GLY A 67 4.07 -29.39 -5.78
N ASP A 68 4.63 -30.57 -5.51
CA ASP A 68 5.43 -30.94 -4.32
C ASP A 68 6.26 -29.79 -3.68
N PRO A 69 6.22 -29.64 -2.34
CA PRO A 69 6.94 -28.62 -1.57
C PRO A 69 8.49 -28.69 -1.65
N ASP A 70 9.05 -29.62 -2.41
CA ASP A 70 10.48 -29.92 -2.50
C ASP A 70 11.33 -28.80 -3.15
N TYR A 71 10.73 -27.70 -3.65
CA TYR A 71 11.47 -26.59 -4.27
C TYR A 71 11.64 -25.35 -3.39
N ALA A 72 10.93 -25.23 -2.25
CA ALA A 72 11.02 -24.04 -1.40
C ALA A 72 12.41 -23.89 -0.75
N SER A 73 12.99 -25.00 -0.27
CA SER A 73 14.34 -25.01 0.32
C SER A 73 15.43 -24.69 -0.72
N GLY A 74 15.26 -25.19 -1.95
CA GLY A 74 16.15 -24.88 -3.07
C GLY A 74 16.11 -23.39 -3.46
N PHE A 75 14.93 -22.80 -3.52
CA PHE A 75 14.77 -21.37 -3.83
C PHE A 75 15.39 -20.47 -2.75
N ALA A 76 15.15 -20.80 -1.47
CA ALA A 76 15.68 -20.04 -0.34
C ALA A 76 17.22 -20.01 -0.30
N ALA A 77 17.91 -20.95 -0.96
CA ALA A 77 19.37 -20.96 -1.10
C ALA A 77 19.88 -20.12 -2.30
N THR A 78 19.00 -19.58 -3.14
CA THR A 78 19.39 -18.78 -4.31
C THR A 78 19.64 -17.32 -3.95
N GLY A 79 20.43 -16.62 -4.78
CA GLY A 79 20.64 -15.18 -4.63
C GLY A 79 19.34 -14.35 -4.70
N SER A 80 18.30 -14.85 -5.37
CA SER A 80 16.99 -14.18 -5.47
C SER A 80 16.26 -14.10 -4.13
N ALA A 81 16.55 -15.02 -3.21
CA ALA A 81 16.03 -15.03 -1.84
C ALA A 81 16.76 -14.04 -0.89
N HIS A 82 17.65 -13.21 -1.42
CA HIS A 82 18.29 -12.14 -0.68
C HIS A 82 17.91 -10.78 -1.27
N TRP A 83 18.25 -9.71 -0.56
CA TRP A 83 18.19 -8.38 -1.15
C TRP A 83 19.14 -8.23 -2.33
N ASN A 84 18.58 -7.95 -3.50
CA ASN A 84 19.30 -7.63 -4.73
C ASN A 84 19.13 -6.15 -5.06
N ASP A 85 20.23 -5.42 -5.24
CA ASP A 85 20.20 -4.03 -5.66
C ASP A 85 19.70 -3.92 -7.11
N LEU A 86 18.76 -3.00 -7.38
CA LEU A 86 18.23 -2.78 -8.72
C LEU A 86 19.14 -1.89 -9.59
N HIS A 87 20.16 -1.27 -8.99
CA HIS A 87 21.15 -0.42 -9.66
C HIS A 87 20.54 0.69 -10.56
N LEU A 88 19.42 1.28 -10.12
CA LEU A 88 18.75 2.35 -10.87
C LEU A 88 19.55 3.66 -10.78
N PRO A 89 19.68 4.43 -11.88
CA PRO A 89 20.32 5.74 -11.85
C PRO A 89 19.44 6.69 -11.02
N ASN A 90 19.93 7.09 -9.86
CA ASN A 90 19.30 8.05 -8.93
C ASN A 90 18.18 7.52 -8.02
N VAL A 91 17.96 6.20 -7.94
CA VAL A 91 17.02 5.62 -6.98
C VAL A 91 17.70 4.44 -6.30
N LYS A 92 17.87 4.54 -4.98
CA LYS A 92 18.38 3.42 -4.19
C LYS A 92 17.22 2.45 -3.91
N ALA A 93 17.15 1.38 -4.69
CA ALA A 93 16.11 0.38 -4.56
C ALA A 93 16.67 -1.03 -4.57
N LYS A 94 16.04 -1.90 -3.79
CA LYS A 94 16.35 -3.34 -3.71
C LYS A 94 15.09 -4.15 -3.90
N ILE A 95 15.26 -5.37 -4.40
CA ILE A 95 14.22 -6.38 -4.51
C ILE A 95 14.66 -7.67 -3.81
N GLY A 96 13.74 -8.32 -3.11
CA GLY A 96 13.89 -9.68 -2.60
C GLY A 96 12.69 -10.51 -3.04
N PHE A 97 12.88 -11.83 -3.12
CA PHE A 97 11.82 -12.77 -3.43
C PHE A 97 11.77 -13.86 -2.37
N SER A 98 10.58 -14.23 -1.92
CA SER A 98 10.36 -15.37 -1.02
C SER A 98 10.01 -16.63 -1.83
N PRO A 99 10.08 -17.85 -1.27
CA PRO A 99 10.30 -18.18 0.15
C PRO A 99 11.72 -17.99 0.66
N HIS A 100 11.85 -17.56 1.91
CA HIS A 100 13.10 -17.47 2.67
C HIS A 100 13.24 -18.63 3.66
N ASN A 101 14.45 -18.82 4.19
CA ASN A 101 14.74 -19.68 5.33
C ASN A 101 15.15 -18.83 6.55
N ALA A 102 15.51 -19.48 7.65
CA ALA A 102 15.85 -18.78 8.90
C ALA A 102 17.04 -17.80 8.76
N ASP A 103 17.95 -18.01 7.80
CA ASP A 103 19.17 -17.21 7.62
C ASP A 103 18.94 -15.97 6.75
N ASN A 104 17.88 -15.95 5.92
CA ASN A 104 17.60 -14.85 4.99
C ASN A 104 16.17 -14.30 5.03
N ALA A 105 15.38 -14.70 6.04
CA ALA A 105 14.10 -14.10 6.35
C ALA A 105 14.20 -12.57 6.46
N LEU A 106 13.30 -11.85 5.79
CA LEU A 106 13.38 -10.39 5.68
C LEU A 106 12.46 -9.67 6.66
N LEU A 107 11.46 -10.36 7.23
CA LEU A 107 10.44 -9.74 8.08
C LEU A 107 11.04 -9.05 9.32
N GLN A 108 12.10 -9.63 9.88
CA GLN A 108 12.79 -9.07 11.05
C GLN A 108 13.51 -7.76 10.74
N ASP A 109 14.05 -7.60 9.53
CA ASP A 109 14.73 -6.37 9.12
C ASP A 109 13.73 -5.25 8.85
N ILE A 110 12.57 -5.57 8.26
CA ILE A 110 11.47 -4.61 8.12
C ILE A 110 10.98 -4.17 9.50
N ALA A 111 10.82 -5.10 10.44
CA ALA A 111 10.41 -4.79 11.81
C ALA A 111 11.41 -3.90 12.56
N LYS A 112 12.73 -4.08 12.32
CA LYS A 112 13.78 -3.19 12.86
C LYS A 112 13.67 -1.79 12.28
N ASP A 113 13.46 -1.68 10.97
CA ASP A 113 13.30 -0.39 10.31
C ASP A 113 12.06 0.36 10.82
N ILE A 114 10.93 -0.33 11.00
CA ILE A 114 9.73 0.25 11.63
C ILE A 114 10.04 0.74 13.04
N ALA A 115 10.74 -0.07 13.85
CA ALA A 115 11.10 0.28 15.23
C ALA A 115 12.15 1.41 15.35
N GLN A 116 12.68 1.89 14.23
CA GLN A 116 13.61 3.02 14.14
C GLN A 116 12.95 4.25 13.51
N THR A 117 11.62 4.26 13.38
CA THR A 117 10.87 5.42 12.90
C THR A 117 11.16 6.62 13.79
N THR A 118 11.44 7.77 13.17
CA THR A 118 11.78 9.00 13.91
C THR A 118 10.70 10.06 13.85
N SER A 119 9.73 9.92 12.94
CA SER A 119 8.78 10.97 12.64
C SER A 119 7.45 10.45 12.13
N THR A 120 7.44 9.57 11.13
CA THR A 120 6.19 9.15 10.49
C THR A 120 6.20 7.69 10.10
N LEU A 121 5.11 6.97 10.38
CA LEU A 121 4.86 5.62 9.91
C LEU A 121 3.50 5.58 9.24
N LEU A 122 3.47 5.33 7.93
CA LEU A 122 2.22 5.11 7.20
C LEU A 122 2.18 3.70 6.64
N TYR A 123 1.04 3.02 6.71
CA TYR A 123 0.95 1.68 6.16
C TYR A 123 -0.43 1.34 5.59
N SER A 124 -0.41 0.45 4.61
CA SER A 124 -1.59 -0.22 4.09
C SER A 124 -1.24 -1.70 3.97
N LEU A 125 -1.72 -2.51 4.91
CA LEU A 125 -1.28 -3.89 5.08
C LEU A 125 -2.48 -4.83 5.13
N ALA A 126 -2.61 -5.66 4.09
CA ALA A 126 -3.57 -6.75 4.12
C ALA A 126 -3.22 -7.71 5.26
N PHE A 127 -4.24 -8.22 5.97
CA PHE A 127 -4.11 -9.24 7.02
C PHE A 127 -3.26 -8.88 8.26
N LEU A 128 -2.88 -7.62 8.48
CA LEU A 128 -2.01 -7.25 9.62
C LEU A 128 -2.53 -7.79 10.96
N TYR A 129 -3.81 -7.57 11.26
CA TYR A 129 -4.42 -8.04 12.52
C TYR A 129 -4.78 -9.54 12.54
N GLN A 130 -4.65 -10.22 11.40
CA GLN A 130 -4.88 -11.66 11.26
C GLN A 130 -3.57 -12.45 11.37
N THR A 131 -2.43 -11.77 11.27
CA THR A 131 -1.10 -12.38 11.24
C THR A 131 -0.28 -11.88 12.45
N PRO A 132 -0.17 -12.67 13.53
CA PRO A 132 0.68 -12.31 14.65
C PRO A 132 2.15 -12.29 14.21
N GLY A 133 2.96 -11.41 14.79
CA GLY A 133 4.39 -11.39 14.50
C GLY A 133 5.08 -10.06 14.76
N VAL A 134 6.32 -9.97 14.32
CA VAL A 134 7.21 -8.82 14.57
C VAL A 134 6.69 -7.51 13.96
N ILE A 135 5.98 -7.57 12.83
CA ILE A 135 5.46 -6.36 12.17
C ILE A 135 4.37 -5.69 12.99
N ILE A 136 3.32 -6.43 13.37
CA ILE A 136 2.24 -5.87 14.20
C ILE A 136 2.75 -5.40 15.57
N ASN A 137 3.74 -6.09 16.14
CA ASN A 137 4.35 -5.68 17.40
C ASN A 137 5.12 -4.37 17.27
N SER A 138 5.94 -4.23 16.22
CA SER A 138 6.65 -2.97 15.94
C SER A 138 5.67 -1.83 15.67
N ILE A 139 4.65 -2.04 14.83
CA ILE A 139 3.64 -1.00 14.54
C ILE A 139 2.92 -0.55 15.81
N LYS A 140 2.45 -1.47 16.65
CA LYS A 140 1.78 -1.13 17.92
C LYS A 140 2.66 -0.27 18.82
N LYS A 141 3.95 -0.60 18.91
CA LYS A 141 4.92 0.17 19.69
C LYS A 141 5.08 1.59 19.16
N GLU A 142 5.22 1.77 17.84
CA GLU A 142 5.34 3.12 17.26
C GLU A 142 4.03 3.91 17.41
N THR A 143 2.87 3.26 17.36
CA THR A 143 1.56 3.90 17.61
C THR A 143 1.43 4.43 19.04
N GLU A 144 2.09 3.79 20.01
CA GLU A 144 2.11 4.26 21.41
C GLU A 144 3.02 5.49 21.63
N ASP A 145 3.92 5.79 20.69
CA ASP A 145 4.77 6.98 20.77
C ASP A 145 4.06 8.22 20.18
N HIS A 146 3.57 9.10 21.06
CA HIS A 146 2.89 10.34 20.67
C HIS A 146 3.77 11.37 19.93
N ASN A 147 5.07 11.12 19.77
CA ASN A 147 5.96 11.92 18.93
C ASN A 147 6.00 11.44 17.47
N ILE A 148 5.49 10.24 17.21
CA ILE A 148 5.46 9.64 15.87
C ILE A 148 4.06 9.80 15.31
N PHE A 149 3.99 10.29 14.08
CA PHE A 149 2.73 10.32 13.33
C PHE A 149 2.49 8.95 12.70
N VAL A 150 1.47 8.22 13.19
CA VAL A 150 1.12 6.89 12.66
C VAL A 150 -0.25 6.91 11.99
N TYR A 151 -0.31 6.42 10.75
CA TYR A 151 -1.54 6.23 9.98
C TYR A 151 -1.56 4.88 9.27
N GLY A 152 -2.55 4.04 9.56
CA GLY A 152 -2.55 2.63 9.13
C GLY A 152 -3.88 2.07 8.64
N ILE A 153 -3.94 1.39 7.49
CA ILE A 153 -5.12 0.61 7.05
C ILE A 153 -4.81 -0.88 7.03
N SER A 154 -5.70 -1.70 7.57
CA SER A 154 -5.65 -3.16 7.47
C SER A 154 -7.04 -3.79 7.40
N ASP A 155 -7.15 -4.97 6.80
CA ASP A 155 -8.37 -5.79 6.86
C ASP A 155 -8.59 -6.45 8.22
N LYS A 156 -9.87 -6.69 8.55
CA LYS A 156 -10.34 -7.51 9.68
C LYS A 156 -10.65 -8.95 9.28
N SER A 157 -10.47 -9.86 10.25
CA SER A 157 -10.82 -11.29 10.12
C SER A 157 -12.31 -11.54 9.84
N VAL A 158 -13.21 -10.64 10.26
CA VAL A 158 -14.67 -10.78 10.07
C VAL A 158 -15.23 -9.89 8.95
N GLY A 159 -14.37 -9.42 8.05
CA GLY A 159 -14.71 -8.44 7.02
C GLY A 159 -14.76 -7.01 7.58
N GLY A 160 -14.31 -6.04 6.78
CA GLY A 160 -14.14 -4.64 7.20
C GLY A 160 -12.67 -4.24 7.29
N LEU A 161 -12.42 -2.96 7.52
CA LEU A 161 -11.10 -2.35 7.64
C LEU A 161 -10.93 -1.74 9.03
N ASP A 162 -9.76 -1.96 9.64
CA ASP A 162 -9.22 -1.11 10.69
C ASP A 162 -8.45 0.03 10.04
N LEU A 163 -8.86 1.26 10.35
CA LEU A 163 -8.02 2.43 10.15
C LEU A 163 -7.37 2.76 11.49
N GLN A 164 -6.15 3.27 11.49
CA GLN A 164 -5.45 3.79 12.65
C GLN A 164 -5.28 5.30 12.48
N LYS A 165 -5.79 6.09 13.42
CA LYS A 165 -5.62 7.54 13.47
C LYS A 165 -4.42 7.97 14.33
N PRO A 166 -3.90 9.23 14.26
CA PRO A 166 -2.70 9.63 14.98
C PRO A 166 -3.01 9.86 16.46
N ASP A 167 -4.30 9.95 16.83
CA ASP A 167 -4.80 10.01 18.20
C ASP A 167 -4.94 8.62 18.85
N GLY A 168 -4.61 7.55 18.11
CA GLY A 168 -4.62 6.18 18.62
C GLY A 168 -5.95 5.45 18.43
N ASP A 169 -7.03 6.14 18.08
CA ASP A 169 -8.35 5.53 17.97
C ASP A 169 -8.59 4.96 16.56
N PRO A 170 -8.88 3.65 16.43
CA PRO A 170 -9.12 3.07 15.12
C PRO A 170 -10.60 3.21 14.71
N PRO A 171 -10.97 3.99 13.67
CA PRO A 171 -12.31 3.88 13.12
C PRO A 171 -12.41 2.61 12.27
N VAL A 172 -13.52 1.88 12.45
CA VAL A 172 -13.81 0.65 11.73
C VAL A 172 -14.64 1.00 10.51
N VAL A 173 -14.10 0.80 9.32
CA VAL A 173 -14.80 1.14 8.07
C VAL A 173 -15.12 -0.11 7.30
N PHE A 174 -16.38 -0.27 6.94
CA PHE A 174 -16.75 -1.29 5.98
C PHE A 174 -16.62 -0.67 4.58
N PRO A 175 -15.86 -1.29 3.66
CA PRO A 175 -16.04 -1.04 2.24
C PRO A 175 -17.42 -1.58 1.85
N ALA A 176 -18.47 -0.86 2.25
CA ALA A 176 -19.83 -1.10 1.84
C ALA A 176 -19.85 -1.00 0.32
N ARG A 177 -20.27 -2.09 -0.32
CA ARG A 177 -20.40 -2.17 -1.77
C ARG A 177 -21.18 -0.95 -2.27
N LEU A 178 -20.56 -0.10 -3.08
CA LEU A 178 -21.31 0.82 -3.95
C LEU A 178 -21.93 -0.03 -5.06
N LEU A 179 -22.87 -0.93 -4.74
CA LEU A 179 -23.56 -1.74 -5.75
C LEU A 179 -24.77 -1.02 -6.35
N THR A 180 -25.20 0.06 -5.71
CA THR A 180 -26.35 0.85 -6.16
C THR A 180 -25.88 1.87 -7.18
N ASN A 181 -26.46 1.82 -8.38
CA ASN A 181 -26.22 2.76 -9.49
C ASN A 181 -24.82 2.76 -10.12
N LEU A 182 -24.09 1.63 -10.10
CA LEU A 182 -22.88 1.50 -10.92
C LEU A 182 -23.24 1.40 -12.42
N PRO A 183 -22.57 2.16 -13.29
CA PRO A 183 -22.65 1.90 -14.73
C PRO A 183 -21.92 0.60 -15.07
N GLU A 184 -22.30 -0.05 -16.17
CA GLU A 184 -21.47 -1.13 -16.74
C GLU A 184 -20.10 -0.58 -17.18
N PRO A 185 -19.01 -1.35 -17.07
CA PRO A 185 -18.94 -2.76 -16.64
C PRO A 185 -18.79 -2.97 -15.12
N PHE A 186 -18.72 -1.89 -14.32
CA PHE A 186 -18.42 -1.94 -12.89
C PHE A 186 -19.49 -2.70 -12.07
N LYS A 187 -20.72 -2.72 -12.58
CA LYS A 187 -21.81 -3.52 -11.99
C LYS A 187 -21.50 -5.03 -12.07
N THR A 188 -20.93 -5.48 -13.18
CA THR A 188 -20.51 -6.88 -13.41
C THR A 188 -19.25 -7.22 -12.60
N GLU A 189 -18.28 -6.30 -12.53
CA GLU A 189 -17.06 -6.46 -11.72
C GLU A 189 -17.38 -6.59 -10.21
N ALA A 190 -18.40 -5.87 -9.73
CA ALA A 190 -18.82 -5.91 -8.33
C ALA A 190 -19.65 -7.16 -7.94
N SER A 191 -20.22 -7.90 -8.91
CA SER A 191 -21.00 -9.12 -8.65
C SER A 191 -20.14 -10.36 -8.42
N ASP A 192 -18.95 -10.44 -9.00
CA ASP A 192 -18.12 -11.66 -9.03
C ASP A 192 -17.04 -11.75 -7.94
N GLY A 193 -17.00 -10.82 -6.97
CA GLY A 193 -15.98 -10.78 -5.93
C GLY A 193 -16.52 -10.83 -4.49
N GLY A 194 -16.44 -12.00 -3.84
CA GLY A 194 -16.36 -12.11 -2.39
C GLY A 194 -14.90 -12.15 -1.98
N GLY A 195 -14.36 -11.10 -1.36
CA GLY A 195 -12.94 -11.04 -1.02
C GLY A 195 -12.50 -9.72 -0.40
N ILE A 196 -11.21 -9.67 -0.08
CA ILE A 196 -10.49 -8.56 0.55
C ILE A 196 -10.51 -7.34 -0.36
N ARG A 197 -10.88 -6.18 0.21
CA ARG A 197 -11.21 -4.97 -0.56
C ARG A 197 -10.14 -3.89 -0.49
N MET A 198 -9.10 -4.11 0.32
CA MET A 198 -7.89 -3.32 0.35
C MET A 198 -6.72 -4.28 0.08
N HIS A 199 -6.11 -4.17 -1.10
CA HIS A 199 -5.06 -5.12 -1.55
C HIS A 199 -3.66 -4.48 -1.63
N HIS A 200 -3.53 -3.23 -1.18
CA HIS A 200 -2.25 -2.56 -1.04
C HIS A 200 -1.44 -3.23 0.09
N LYS A 201 -0.13 -3.32 -0.14
CA LYS A 201 0.84 -3.91 0.78
C LYS A 201 2.06 -3.03 0.78
N PHE A 202 2.01 -1.99 1.60
CA PHE A 202 3.15 -1.09 1.73
C PHE A 202 3.29 -0.52 3.14
N VAL A 203 4.53 -0.15 3.46
CA VAL A 203 4.91 0.60 4.66
C VAL A 203 5.80 1.75 4.23
N VAL A 204 5.45 2.98 4.61
CA VAL A 204 6.23 4.21 4.43
C VAL A 204 6.80 4.62 5.77
N ILE A 205 8.12 4.82 5.82
CA ILE A 205 8.83 5.26 7.02
C ILE A 205 9.45 6.61 6.73
N ASP A 206 9.21 7.57 7.63
CA ASP A 206 9.85 8.88 7.70
C ASP A 206 9.84 9.66 6.38
N PHE A 207 8.66 9.82 5.75
CA PHE A 207 8.54 10.51 4.45
C PHE A 207 9.09 11.94 4.48
N ASP A 208 9.10 12.58 5.65
CA ASP A 208 9.61 13.94 5.87
C ASP A 208 11.13 13.99 6.12
N LYS A 209 11.83 12.84 6.14
CA LYS A 209 13.27 12.76 6.40
C LYS A 209 14.08 12.38 5.15
N PRO A 210 15.40 12.68 5.12
CA PRO A 210 16.30 12.15 4.10
C PRO A 210 16.41 10.61 4.10
N THR A 211 16.12 9.97 5.24
CA THR A 211 16.14 8.51 5.43
C THR A 211 14.86 7.81 4.97
N ALA A 212 13.93 8.57 4.38
CA ALA A 212 12.64 8.11 3.90
C ALA A 212 12.77 6.84 3.05
N ARG A 213 11.89 5.88 3.32
CA ARG A 213 11.83 4.64 2.57
C ARG A 213 10.42 4.08 2.49
N VAL A 214 10.18 3.28 1.46
CA VAL A 214 8.95 2.51 1.31
C VAL A 214 9.29 1.04 1.09
N TYR A 215 8.60 0.18 1.84
CA TYR A 215 8.47 -1.24 1.52
C TYR A 215 7.18 -1.44 0.75
N MET A 216 7.21 -2.16 -0.37
CA MET A 216 6.00 -2.49 -1.13
C MET A 216 6.18 -3.80 -1.92
N GLY A 217 5.08 -4.40 -2.37
CA GLY A 217 5.13 -5.56 -3.26
C GLY A 217 3.87 -6.41 -3.17
N SER A 218 3.99 -7.69 -3.50
CA SER A 218 2.94 -8.69 -3.24
C SER A 218 2.96 -9.19 -1.79
N TYR A 219 4.06 -8.92 -1.08
CA TYR A 219 4.39 -9.38 0.26
C TYR A 219 3.38 -8.92 1.35
N ASN A 220 2.69 -9.86 2.00
CA ASN A 220 1.69 -9.57 3.05
C ASN A 220 2.28 -9.19 4.44
N PHE A 221 3.59 -9.01 4.56
CA PHE A 221 4.25 -8.68 5.83
C PHE A 221 3.93 -9.67 6.96
N SER A 222 3.84 -10.96 6.60
CA SER A 222 3.53 -12.07 7.49
C SER A 222 4.60 -13.16 7.39
N SER A 223 4.66 -14.05 8.37
CA SER A 223 5.60 -15.20 8.32
C SER A 223 5.33 -16.12 7.13
N ALA A 224 4.08 -16.23 6.68
CA ALA A 224 3.74 -17.04 5.51
C ALA A 224 4.29 -16.42 4.21
N ALA A 225 4.16 -15.09 4.07
CA ALA A 225 4.78 -14.36 2.97
C ALA A 225 6.31 -14.46 3.00
N ASP A 226 6.92 -14.43 4.19
CA ASP A 226 8.37 -14.51 4.34
C ASP A 226 8.93 -15.90 4.00
N LEU A 227 8.34 -16.97 4.55
CA LEU A 227 8.97 -18.29 4.58
C LEU A 227 8.38 -19.31 3.61
N HIS A 228 7.20 -19.06 3.05
CA HIS A 228 6.43 -20.11 2.37
C HIS A 228 5.92 -19.71 0.99
N ASN A 229 5.36 -18.50 0.85
CA ASN A 229 4.75 -18.07 -0.40
C ASN A 229 5.81 -17.53 -1.37
N GLY A 230 5.52 -17.62 -2.67
CA GLY A 230 6.23 -16.86 -3.70
C GLY A 230 5.77 -15.41 -3.70
N GLU A 231 6.59 -14.49 -3.21
CA GLU A 231 6.28 -13.07 -3.12
C GLU A 231 7.44 -12.24 -3.65
N ASN A 232 7.15 -11.04 -4.14
CA ASN A 232 8.16 -10.02 -4.36
C ASN A 232 8.05 -8.92 -3.29
N LEU A 233 9.20 -8.45 -2.83
CA LEU A 233 9.32 -7.36 -1.89
C LEU A 233 10.33 -6.33 -2.41
N LEU A 234 9.91 -5.09 -2.51
CA LEU A 234 10.73 -3.94 -2.87
C LEU A 234 10.98 -3.07 -1.65
N LEU A 235 12.23 -2.64 -1.50
CA LEU A 235 12.63 -1.56 -0.60
C LEU A 235 13.16 -0.41 -1.45
N ILE A 236 12.49 0.75 -1.40
CA ILE A 236 12.91 1.95 -2.12
C ILE A 236 13.26 3.04 -1.11
N GLN A 237 14.53 3.41 -1.05
CA GLN A 237 15.08 4.45 -0.18
C GLN A 237 15.20 5.76 -0.96
N ASP A 238 14.06 6.34 -1.32
CA ASP A 238 13.96 7.61 -2.03
C ASP A 238 12.78 8.41 -1.50
N ARG A 239 13.05 9.64 -1.04
CA ARG A 239 12.03 10.50 -0.45
C ARG A 239 10.90 10.85 -1.41
N ARG A 240 11.17 10.99 -2.71
CA ARG A 240 10.13 11.32 -3.70
C ARG A 240 9.12 10.18 -3.80
N VAL A 241 9.63 8.95 -3.83
CA VAL A 241 8.79 7.75 -3.87
C VAL A 241 8.02 7.60 -2.55
N ALA A 242 8.69 7.77 -1.41
CA ALA A 242 8.03 7.74 -0.09
C ALA A 242 6.90 8.79 0.02
N VAL A 243 7.12 10.01 -0.48
CA VAL A 243 6.09 11.06 -0.53
C VAL A 243 4.92 10.64 -1.43
N SER A 244 5.16 10.04 -2.59
CA SER A 244 4.08 9.52 -3.46
C SER A 244 3.24 8.46 -2.76
N TYR A 245 3.87 7.53 -2.04
CA TYR A 245 3.14 6.53 -1.24
C TYR A 245 2.43 7.11 -0.02
N MET A 246 3.01 8.13 0.61
CA MET A 246 2.35 8.87 1.69
C MET A 246 1.07 9.56 1.19
N ILE A 247 1.13 10.22 0.02
CA ILE A 247 -0.06 10.85 -0.60
C ILE A 247 -1.14 9.79 -0.85
N GLU A 248 -0.76 8.63 -1.38
CA GLU A 248 -1.71 7.53 -1.59
C GLU A 248 -2.32 7.05 -0.27
N ALA A 249 -1.50 6.83 0.76
CA ALA A 249 -1.98 6.47 2.08
C ALA A 249 -3.01 7.49 2.56
N LEU A 250 -2.68 8.79 2.57
CA LEU A 250 -3.61 9.85 3.00
C LEU A 250 -4.90 9.86 2.20
N ALA A 251 -4.83 9.72 0.86
CA ALA A 251 -6.01 9.67 0.02
C ALA A 251 -6.92 8.48 0.37
N MET A 252 -6.33 7.31 0.66
CA MET A 252 -7.07 6.14 1.13
C MET A 252 -7.68 6.39 2.52
N PHE A 253 -6.93 6.96 3.47
CA PHE A 253 -7.42 7.30 4.81
C PHE A 253 -8.61 8.24 4.75
N ASP A 254 -8.46 9.39 4.09
CA ASP A 254 -9.49 10.40 3.96
C ASP A 254 -10.75 9.81 3.33
N HIS A 255 -10.57 8.94 2.31
CA HIS A 255 -11.68 8.24 1.68
C HIS A 255 -12.44 7.35 2.66
N TYR A 256 -11.75 6.48 3.41
CA TYR A 256 -12.40 5.55 4.31
C TYR A 256 -12.94 6.24 5.58
N GLU A 257 -12.23 7.23 6.12
CA GLU A 257 -12.73 8.05 7.23
C GLU A 257 -14.03 8.77 6.83
N PHE A 258 -14.07 9.39 5.64
CA PHE A 258 -15.29 10.02 5.16
C PHE A 258 -16.45 9.03 5.06
N ARG A 259 -16.19 7.80 4.61
CA ARG A 259 -17.23 6.75 4.52
C ARG A 259 -17.74 6.31 5.88
N ASP A 260 -16.85 6.20 6.87
CA ASP A 260 -17.23 5.92 8.26
C ASP A 260 -18.12 7.04 8.82
N VAL A 261 -17.71 8.30 8.64
CA VAL A 261 -18.48 9.47 9.04
C VAL A 261 -19.84 9.50 8.34
N GLN A 262 -19.88 9.18 7.03
CA GLN A 262 -21.12 9.09 6.26
C GLN A 262 -22.05 7.99 6.80
N GLN A 263 -21.53 6.79 7.06
CA GLN A 263 -22.30 5.67 7.60
C GLN A 263 -22.87 5.99 8.98
N LYS A 264 -22.04 6.51 9.89
CA LYS A 264 -22.44 6.94 11.24
C LYS A 264 -23.49 8.06 11.19
N SER A 265 -23.32 9.02 10.29
CA SER A 265 -24.28 10.12 10.12
C SER A 265 -25.62 9.62 9.60
N ALA A 266 -25.63 8.72 8.61
CA ALA A 266 -26.86 8.11 8.11
C ALA A 266 -27.59 7.30 9.18
N ALA A 267 -26.85 6.51 9.98
CA ALA A 267 -27.41 5.76 11.11
C ALA A 267 -28.02 6.67 12.20
N ALA A 268 -27.50 7.90 12.32
CA ALA A 268 -27.98 8.91 13.26
C ALA A 268 -29.01 9.89 12.65
N ASP A 269 -29.49 9.66 11.42
CA ASP A 269 -30.32 10.60 10.64
C ASP A 269 -29.74 12.03 10.58
N HIS A 270 -28.42 12.12 10.54
CA HIS A 270 -27.66 13.37 10.47
C HIS A 270 -27.18 13.62 9.05
N LYS A 271 -27.41 14.83 8.53
CA LYS A 271 -26.90 15.26 7.23
C LYS A 271 -25.52 15.92 7.39
N LEU A 272 -24.58 15.50 6.56
CA LEU A 272 -23.27 16.15 6.45
C LEU A 272 -23.37 17.41 5.58
N TYR A 273 -22.86 18.52 6.10
CA TYR A 273 -22.80 19.80 5.37
C TYR A 273 -21.36 20.30 5.32
N LEU A 274 -21.00 20.98 4.24
CA LEU A 274 -19.75 21.73 4.19
C LEU A 274 -19.82 22.87 5.22
N GLN A 275 -18.78 23.01 6.03
CA GLN A 275 -18.68 24.11 6.97
C GLN A 275 -18.18 25.37 6.25
N LEU A 276 -18.95 26.45 6.36
CA LEU A 276 -18.55 27.76 5.88
C LEU A 276 -17.48 28.37 6.81
N PRO A 277 -16.62 29.27 6.30
CA PRO A 277 -15.74 30.04 7.17
C PRO A 277 -16.57 30.91 8.15
N PRO A 278 -15.99 31.32 9.30
CA PRO A 278 -16.64 32.24 10.24
C PRO A 278 -17.23 33.46 9.55
N ALA A 279 -18.47 33.81 9.88
CA ALA A 279 -19.17 34.94 9.28
C ALA A 279 -19.25 36.15 10.23
N LYS A 280 -19.07 35.92 11.54
CA LYS A 280 -19.16 36.98 12.56
C LYS A 280 -17.85 37.14 13.33
N PRO A 281 -17.55 38.36 13.81
CA PRO A 281 -16.45 38.58 14.75
C PRO A 281 -16.60 37.67 15.99
N GLY A 282 -15.53 36.96 16.34
CA GLY A 282 -15.49 36.06 17.50
C GLY A 282 -15.91 34.61 17.23
N GLU A 283 -16.44 34.28 16.04
CA GLU A 283 -16.68 32.89 15.65
C GLU A 283 -15.35 32.17 15.38
N LEU A 284 -15.14 31.01 16.04
CA LEU A 284 -13.96 30.20 15.81
C LEU A 284 -14.08 29.49 14.45
N PRO A 285 -13.03 29.53 13.60
CA PRO A 285 -13.03 28.75 12.39
C PRO A 285 -12.97 27.25 12.67
N TRP A 286 -13.46 26.45 11.73
CA TRP A 286 -13.40 24.99 11.81
C TRP A 286 -11.97 24.45 11.87
N TRP A 287 -10.99 25.21 11.38
CA TRP A 287 -9.56 24.90 11.49
C TRP A 287 -8.90 25.41 12.78
N SER A 288 -9.64 26.01 13.72
CA SER A 288 -9.07 26.52 14.98
C SER A 288 -8.30 25.45 15.75
N GLY A 289 -8.81 24.21 15.75
CA GLY A 289 -8.14 23.06 16.36
C GLY A 289 -6.73 22.80 15.82
N SER A 290 -6.45 23.11 14.55
CA SER A 290 -5.11 22.98 13.95
C SER A 290 -4.08 23.98 14.51
N TYR A 291 -4.54 24.93 15.33
CA TYR A 291 -3.71 25.96 15.98
C TYR A 291 -3.77 25.90 17.51
N THR A 292 -4.68 25.10 18.09
CA THR A 292 -4.89 25.03 19.55
C THR A 292 -4.75 23.63 20.13
N ASN A 293 -4.99 22.57 19.35
CA ASN A 293 -4.78 21.20 19.78
C ASN A 293 -3.31 20.78 19.50
N PRO A 294 -2.53 20.36 20.51
CA PRO A 294 -1.11 20.03 20.32
C PRO A 294 -0.83 18.97 19.24
N GLN A 295 -1.65 17.92 19.13
CA GLN A 295 -1.50 16.91 18.09
C GLN A 295 -1.76 17.52 16.71
N LYS A 296 -2.88 18.23 16.53
CA LYS A 296 -3.22 18.83 15.23
C LYS A 296 -2.23 19.92 14.80
N ILE A 297 -1.59 20.60 15.74
CA ILE A 297 -0.49 21.54 15.45
C ILE A 297 0.70 20.76 14.85
N ARG A 298 1.12 19.65 15.48
CA ARG A 298 2.19 18.79 14.96
C ARG A 298 1.88 18.26 13.57
N ASP A 299 0.67 17.75 13.36
CA ASP A 299 0.23 17.23 12.07
C ASP A 299 0.28 18.33 10.99
N ARG A 300 -0.30 19.50 11.29
CA ARG A 300 -0.25 20.67 10.39
C ARG A 300 1.19 21.04 10.03
N GLU A 301 2.09 21.08 11.02
CA GLU A 301 3.50 21.41 10.80
C GLU A 301 4.23 20.33 10.00
N LEU A 302 3.95 19.05 10.26
CA LEU A 302 4.50 17.93 9.51
C LEU A 302 4.17 18.03 8.01
N PHE A 303 2.91 18.31 7.67
CA PHE A 303 2.46 18.37 6.28
C PHE A 303 2.65 19.73 5.58
N SER A 304 3.13 20.76 6.30
CA SER A 304 3.40 22.09 5.73
C SER A 304 4.88 22.41 5.56
N LYS A 305 5.78 21.51 5.97
CA LYS A 305 7.23 21.66 5.76
C LYS A 305 7.55 21.68 4.25
N LYS A 306 8.23 22.76 3.83
CA LYS A 306 8.76 22.94 2.47
C LYS A 306 9.99 22.08 2.23
#